data_AF-S9RQQ2-F1
#
_entry.id   AF-S9RQQ2-F1
#
_cell.length_a   1.000
_cell.length_b   1.000
_cell.length_c   1.000
_cell.angle_alpha   90.00
_cell.angle_beta   90.00
_cell.angle_gamma   90.00
#
_symmetry.space_group_name_H-M   'P 1'
#
loop_
_entity.id
_entity.type
_entity.pdbx_description
1 polymer ?
#
loop_
_entity_poly.entity_id
_entity_poly.type
_entity_poly.pdbx_seq_one_letter_code
_entity_poly.pdbx_strand_id
1 'polypeptide(L)'
;MAGAGPAIGLRGAREIAERIAALRADAEEGPLCGSQVELIDTLLAVRETCPFALEHLRDLSVDLPGLAQAIERFERRCDALEARGVDTASLGFEASYGRTSMEYYDGFVFGFLAEGRPDLPPVATGGRYDALTRRLGDGKAIPAVGGVIRPGLLLQLGGEA
;
A
#
# COMPACT_ATOMS: atom_id res chain seq x y z
N MET A 1 -23.98 36.92 -7.40
CA MET A 1 -22.66 37.35 -7.91
C MET A 1 -22.73 38.78 -8.44
N ALA A 2 -23.15 39.75 -7.63
CA ALA A 2 -23.02 41.17 -7.99
C ALA A 2 -21.80 41.71 -7.23
N GLY A 3 -20.83 42.30 -7.94
CA GLY A 3 -19.62 42.90 -7.33
C GLY A 3 -18.39 41.99 -7.18
N ALA A 4 -18.40 40.76 -7.71
CA ALA A 4 -17.30 39.79 -7.53
C ALA A 4 -16.09 39.99 -8.49
N GLY A 5 -16.08 41.04 -9.31
CA GLY A 5 -15.08 41.23 -10.38
C GLY A 5 -15.30 40.28 -11.57
N PRO A 6 -14.44 40.35 -12.61
CA PRO A 6 -14.51 39.45 -13.75
C PRO A 6 -14.22 38.01 -13.31
N ALA A 7 -14.91 37.04 -13.93
CA ALA A 7 -14.62 35.62 -13.70
C ALA A 7 -13.26 35.28 -14.32
N ILE A 8 -12.28 34.94 -13.47
CA ILE A 8 -10.94 34.53 -13.88
C ILE A 8 -10.79 33.02 -13.62
N GLY A 9 -10.44 32.25 -14.66
CA GLY A 9 -10.22 30.80 -14.57
C GLY A 9 -11.05 29.99 -15.56
N LEU A 10 -10.83 28.68 -15.58
CA LEU A 10 -11.50 27.74 -16.51
C LEU A 10 -12.81 27.16 -15.96
N ARG A 11 -13.09 27.32 -14.66
CA ARG A 11 -14.29 26.78 -14.03
C ARG A 11 -15.50 27.68 -14.28
N GLY A 12 -16.61 27.08 -14.69
CA GLY A 12 -17.87 27.79 -14.84
C GLY A 12 -18.54 28.09 -13.50
N ALA A 13 -19.45 29.05 -13.46
CA ALA A 13 -20.21 29.41 -12.24
C ALA A 13 -20.94 28.21 -11.60
N ARG A 14 -21.49 27.31 -12.44
CA ARG A 14 -22.15 26.07 -11.99
C ARG A 14 -21.16 25.12 -11.29
N GLU A 15 -20.00 24.88 -11.90
CA GLU A 15 -18.96 24.01 -11.34
C GLU A 15 -18.46 24.55 -9.99
N ILE A 16 -18.29 25.88 -9.88
CA ILE A 16 -17.92 26.54 -8.63
C ILE A 16 -19.01 26.32 -7.57
N ALA A 17 -20.29 26.50 -7.92
CA ALA A 17 -21.40 26.30 -7.00
C ALA A 17 -21.50 24.84 -6.53
N GLU A 18 -21.33 23.88 -7.43
CA GLU A 18 -21.31 22.43 -7.11
C GLU A 18 -20.15 22.08 -6.17
N ARG A 19 -18.94 22.61 -6.43
CA ARG A 19 -17.79 22.40 -5.54
C ARG A 19 -18.01 23.01 -4.16
N ILE A 20 -18.61 24.20 -4.06
CA ILE A 20 -18.96 24.82 -2.78
C ILE A 20 -19.99 23.98 -2.02
N ALA A 21 -21.01 23.47 -2.71
CA ALA A 21 -22.01 22.61 -2.10
C ALA A 21 -21.39 21.31 -1.56
N ALA A 22 -20.51 20.66 -2.34
CA ALA A 22 -19.78 19.48 -1.91
C ALA A 22 -18.89 19.76 -0.68
N LEU A 23 -18.13 20.86 -0.69
CA LEU A 23 -17.28 21.25 0.45
C LEU A 23 -18.09 21.56 1.72
N ARG A 24 -19.28 22.16 1.57
CA ARG A 24 -20.19 22.38 2.71
C ARG A 24 -20.72 21.06 3.25
N ALA A 25 -21.13 20.14 2.38
CA ALA A 25 -21.59 18.82 2.79
C ALA A 25 -20.48 18.05 3.53
N ASP A 26 -19.27 18.01 2.97
CA ASP A 26 -18.11 17.37 3.60
C ASP A 26 -17.77 17.99 4.97
N ALA A 27 -17.92 19.31 5.12
CA ALA A 27 -17.64 20.01 6.37
C ALA A 27 -18.68 19.76 7.48
N GLU A 28 -19.91 19.39 7.11
CA GLU A 28 -20.96 19.00 8.05
C GLU A 28 -20.84 17.53 8.47
N GLU A 29 -20.02 16.73 7.77
CA GLU A 29 -19.76 15.35 8.15
C GLU A 29 -19.00 15.28 9.48
N GLY A 30 -19.46 14.42 10.38
CA GLY A 30 -18.82 14.21 11.67
C GLY A 30 -17.45 13.54 11.54
N PRO A 31 -16.63 13.53 12.60
CA PRO A 31 -15.43 12.70 12.63
C PRO A 31 -15.80 11.22 12.50
N LEU A 32 -14.85 10.41 12.00
CA LEU A 32 -14.96 8.95 12.04
C LEU A 32 -15.21 8.49 13.48
N CYS A 33 -16.00 7.42 13.64
CA CYS A 33 -16.24 6.91 14.98
C CYS A 33 -14.94 6.35 15.58
N GLY A 34 -14.76 6.51 16.89
CA GLY A 34 -13.50 6.13 17.57
C GLY A 34 -13.12 4.66 17.34
N SER A 35 -14.10 3.76 17.35
CA SER A 35 -13.86 2.33 17.10
C SER A 35 -13.38 2.03 15.67
N GLN A 36 -13.82 2.79 14.67
CA GLN A 36 -13.29 2.67 13.30
C GLN A 36 -11.84 3.13 13.22
N VAL A 37 -11.50 4.23 13.92
CA VAL A 37 -10.12 4.71 13.99
C VAL A 37 -9.23 3.68 14.67
N GLU A 38 -9.66 3.13 15.81
CA GLU A 38 -8.94 2.07 16.53
C GLU A 38 -8.73 0.82 15.67
N LEU A 39 -9.73 0.40 14.89
CA LEU A 39 -9.59 -0.73 13.96
C LEU A 39 -8.56 -0.46 12.87
N ILE A 40 -8.57 0.75 12.28
CA ILE A 40 -7.58 1.14 11.28
C ILE A 40 -6.18 1.19 11.89
N ASP A 41 -6.03 1.77 13.07
CA ASP A 41 -4.74 1.84 13.78
C ASP A 41 -4.22 0.44 14.12
N THR A 42 -5.11 -0.45 14.59
CA THR A 42 -4.76 -1.85 14.87
C THR A 42 -4.28 -2.57 13.62
N LEU A 43 -4.97 -2.41 12.49
CA LEU A 43 -4.54 -2.98 11.21
C LEU A 43 -3.17 -2.43 10.78
N LEU A 44 -2.95 -1.12 10.89
CA LEU A 44 -1.70 -0.48 10.48
C LEU A 44 -0.51 -0.84 11.38
N ALA A 45 -0.77 -1.24 12.62
CA ALA A 45 0.22 -1.68 13.59
C ALA A 45 0.66 -3.15 13.41
N VAL A 46 0.00 -3.94 12.55
CA VAL A 46 0.37 -5.34 12.32
C VAL A 46 1.77 -5.43 11.71
N ARG A 47 2.71 -5.93 12.52
CA ARG A 47 4.11 -6.16 12.15
C ARG A 47 4.63 -7.40 12.89
N GLU A 48 4.75 -8.51 12.18
CA GLU A 48 5.07 -9.83 12.73
C GLU A 48 5.71 -10.73 11.67
N THR A 49 6.07 -11.97 11.99
CA THR A 49 6.36 -12.97 10.94
C THR A 49 5.09 -13.35 10.18
N CYS A 50 5.25 -13.84 8.95
CA CYS A 50 4.12 -14.11 8.04
C CYS A 50 3.01 -15.00 8.65
N PRO A 51 3.29 -16.10 9.39
CA PRO A 51 2.25 -16.90 10.01
C PRO A 51 1.45 -16.14 11.08
N PHE A 52 2.12 -15.46 12.01
CA PHE A 52 1.44 -14.69 13.07
C PHE A 52 0.68 -13.49 12.51
N ALA A 53 1.23 -12.84 11.49
CA ALA A 53 0.53 -11.77 10.78
C ALA A 53 -0.75 -12.28 10.10
N LEU A 54 -0.73 -13.46 9.47
CA LEU A 54 -1.94 -14.07 8.88
C LEU A 54 -3.01 -14.36 9.94
N GLU A 55 -2.62 -14.87 11.11
CA GLU A 55 -3.53 -15.08 12.24
C GLU A 55 -4.17 -13.76 12.69
N HIS A 56 -3.36 -12.74 12.98
CA HIS A 56 -3.87 -11.42 13.39
C HIS A 56 -4.79 -10.78 12.35
N LEU A 57 -4.44 -10.88 11.05
CA LEU A 57 -5.26 -10.33 9.98
C LEU A 57 -6.60 -11.07 9.83
N ARG A 58 -6.62 -12.39 10.05
CA ARG A 58 -7.86 -13.19 10.02
C ARG A 58 -8.81 -12.76 11.13
N ASP A 59 -8.28 -12.55 12.33
CA ASP A 59 -9.06 -12.05 13.47
C ASP A 59 -9.65 -10.66 13.15
N LEU A 60 -8.83 -9.75 12.63
CA LEU A 60 -9.29 -8.43 12.19
C LEU A 60 -10.33 -8.48 11.06
N SER A 61 -10.32 -9.52 10.21
CA SER A 61 -11.28 -9.62 9.11
C SER A 61 -12.72 -9.90 9.57
N VAL A 62 -12.92 -10.31 10.84
CA VAL A 62 -14.24 -10.43 11.44
C VAL A 62 -14.94 -9.08 11.48
N ASP A 63 -14.22 -8.03 11.89
CA ASP A 63 -14.71 -6.65 11.95
C ASP A 63 -14.49 -5.90 10.62
N LEU A 64 -13.50 -6.32 9.82
CA LEU A 64 -13.13 -5.73 8.54
C LEU A 64 -13.22 -6.76 7.38
N PRO A 65 -14.44 -7.20 7.00
CA PRO A 65 -14.61 -8.27 6.00
C PRO A 65 -14.04 -7.93 4.62
N GLY A 66 -13.85 -6.65 4.31
CA GLY A 66 -13.17 -6.18 3.10
C GLY A 66 -11.72 -6.67 2.96
N LEU A 67 -11.08 -7.10 4.05
CA LEU A 67 -9.71 -7.62 4.04
C LEU A 67 -9.60 -9.06 3.53
N ALA A 68 -10.69 -9.83 3.55
CA ALA A 68 -10.67 -11.28 3.30
C ALA A 68 -9.94 -11.66 2.00
N GLN A 69 -10.22 -10.94 0.91
CA GLN A 69 -9.58 -11.21 -0.38
C GLN A 69 -8.08 -10.88 -0.39
N ALA A 70 -7.65 -9.88 0.37
CA ALA A 70 -6.23 -9.53 0.50
C ALA A 70 -5.48 -10.58 1.33
N ILE A 71 -6.10 -11.07 2.40
CA ILE A 71 -5.58 -12.12 3.27
C ILE A 71 -5.42 -13.43 2.51
N GLU A 72 -6.44 -13.86 1.74
CA GLU A 72 -6.37 -15.06 0.90
C GLU A 72 -5.20 -14.98 -0.11
N ARG A 73 -5.00 -13.80 -0.73
CA ARG A 73 -3.87 -13.57 -1.64
C ARG A 73 -2.51 -13.59 -0.94
N PHE A 74 -2.46 -13.19 0.33
CA PHE A 74 -1.25 -13.22 1.15
C PHE A 74 -0.92 -14.67 1.53
N GLU A 75 -1.90 -15.42 2.05
CA GLU A 75 -1.76 -16.84 2.38
C GLU A 75 -1.27 -17.66 1.19
N ARG A 76 -1.94 -17.55 0.04
CA ARG A 76 -1.51 -18.22 -1.20
C ARG A 76 -0.09 -17.87 -1.64
N ARG A 77 0.42 -16.71 -1.22
CA ARG A 77 1.81 -16.31 -1.51
C ARG A 77 2.77 -17.03 -0.59
N CYS A 78 2.46 -17.11 0.70
CA CYS A 78 3.24 -17.87 1.67
C CYS A 78 3.35 -19.33 1.21
N ASP A 79 2.22 -19.98 0.89
CA ASP A 79 2.20 -21.36 0.38
C ASP A 79 3.10 -21.54 -0.85
N ALA A 80 3.04 -20.59 -1.78
CA ALA A 80 3.82 -20.64 -3.02
C ALA A 80 5.33 -20.39 -2.81
N LEU A 81 5.70 -19.65 -1.76
CA LEU A 81 7.07 -19.40 -1.33
C LEU A 81 7.63 -20.63 -0.59
N GLU A 82 6.86 -21.20 0.33
CA GLU A 82 7.20 -22.44 1.05
C GLU A 82 7.41 -23.61 0.08
N ALA A 83 6.52 -23.76 -0.90
CA ALA A 83 6.66 -24.78 -1.96
C ALA A 83 7.94 -24.61 -2.80
N ARG A 84 8.61 -23.44 -2.73
CA ARG A 84 9.90 -23.15 -3.37
C ARG A 84 11.08 -23.21 -2.39
N GLY A 85 10.86 -23.66 -1.15
CA GLY A 85 11.89 -23.78 -0.13
C GLY A 85 12.24 -22.48 0.58
N VAL A 86 11.40 -21.44 0.47
CA VAL A 86 11.57 -20.20 1.24
C VAL A 86 10.96 -20.40 2.62
N ASP A 87 11.72 -20.10 3.66
CA ASP A 87 11.24 -20.15 5.05
C ASP A 87 10.38 -18.92 5.39
N THR A 88 9.08 -19.04 5.16
CA THR A 88 8.09 -17.99 5.47
C THR A 88 7.92 -17.74 6.97
N ALA A 89 8.28 -18.70 7.82
CA ALA A 89 8.16 -18.56 9.26
C ALA A 89 9.16 -17.54 9.82
N SER A 90 10.26 -17.27 9.11
CA SER A 90 11.20 -16.20 9.43
C SER A 90 11.00 -14.92 8.62
N LEU A 91 10.11 -14.91 7.62
CA LEU A 91 9.83 -13.71 6.83
C LEU A 91 8.96 -12.71 7.61
N GLY A 92 9.47 -11.49 7.75
CA GLY A 92 8.72 -10.37 8.31
C GLY A 92 7.60 -9.89 7.38
N PHE A 93 6.48 -9.51 7.99
CA PHE A 93 5.34 -8.85 7.40
C PHE A 93 5.10 -7.53 8.14
N GLU A 94 4.71 -6.49 7.41
CA GLU A 94 4.32 -5.21 7.98
C GLU A 94 3.22 -4.60 7.11
N ALA A 95 2.03 -4.41 7.68
CA ALA A 95 0.87 -3.90 6.95
C ALA A 95 1.10 -2.49 6.39
N SER A 96 1.93 -1.69 7.07
CA SER A 96 2.24 -0.31 6.74
C SER A 96 3.48 -0.13 5.85
N TYR A 97 4.19 -1.21 5.49
CA TYR A 97 5.47 -1.15 4.76
C TYR A 97 5.40 -0.29 3.48
N GLY A 98 4.38 -0.51 2.65
CA GLY A 98 4.23 0.19 1.36
C GLY A 98 3.89 1.68 1.46
N ARG A 99 3.42 2.15 2.62
CA ARG A 99 2.99 3.55 2.82
C ARG A 99 4.15 4.54 2.83
N THR A 100 5.36 4.08 3.17
CA THR A 100 6.51 4.96 3.36
C THR A 100 7.30 5.23 2.10
N SER A 101 7.08 4.45 1.03
CA SER A 101 8.07 4.39 -0.05
C SER A 101 7.55 4.16 -1.46
N MET A 102 6.29 3.75 -1.69
CA MET A 102 5.91 3.26 -3.02
C MET A 102 4.45 3.48 -3.46
N GLU A 103 4.09 4.73 -3.81
CA GLU A 103 2.71 5.12 -4.16
C GLU A 103 2.15 4.53 -5.48
N TYR A 104 2.96 3.88 -6.32
CA TYR A 104 2.49 3.30 -7.59
C TYR A 104 2.12 1.81 -7.54
N TYR A 105 2.34 1.15 -6.41
CA TYR A 105 1.94 -0.25 -6.24
C TYR A 105 0.48 -0.34 -5.81
N ASP A 106 -0.22 -1.34 -6.34
CA ASP A 106 -1.64 -1.58 -6.10
C ASP A 106 -1.91 -2.98 -5.53
N GLY A 107 -0.86 -3.63 -5.04
CA GLY A 107 -0.94 -4.95 -4.43
C GLY A 107 0.23 -5.19 -3.48
N PHE A 108 0.67 -6.45 -3.41
CA PHE A 108 1.78 -6.84 -2.54
C PHE A 108 3.08 -6.12 -2.95
N VAL A 109 3.86 -5.73 -1.94
CA VAL A 109 5.20 -5.16 -2.06
C VAL A 109 6.16 -5.96 -1.19
N PHE A 110 7.45 -5.86 -1.48
CA PHE A 110 8.52 -6.51 -0.72
C PHE A 110 9.77 -5.64 -0.69
N GLY A 111 10.64 -5.92 0.27
CA GLY A 111 12.01 -5.45 0.24
C GLY A 111 12.95 -6.32 1.05
N PHE A 112 14.22 -6.19 0.72
CA PHE A 112 15.32 -6.94 1.32
C PHE A 112 16.19 -5.94 2.09
N LEU A 113 16.30 -6.15 3.40
CA LEU A 113 17.05 -5.29 4.30
C LEU A 113 18.38 -5.96 4.64
N ALA A 114 19.42 -5.15 4.84
CA ALA A 114 20.70 -5.64 5.34
C ALA A 114 20.61 -5.79 6.87
N GLU A 115 20.70 -7.02 7.35
CA GLU A 115 20.65 -7.30 8.79
C GLU A 115 21.78 -6.58 9.53
N GLY A 116 21.46 -5.97 10.68
CA GLY A 116 22.42 -5.19 11.47
C GLY A 116 22.83 -3.84 10.86
N ARG A 117 22.26 -3.43 9.72
CA ARG A 117 22.58 -2.16 9.03
C ARG A 117 21.34 -1.29 8.78
N PRO A 118 20.65 -0.82 9.84
CA PRO A 118 19.47 0.03 9.71
C PRO A 118 19.77 1.41 9.11
N ASP A 119 21.06 1.79 9.05
CA ASP A 119 21.54 3.00 8.37
C ASP A 119 21.45 2.91 6.84
N LEU A 120 21.35 1.70 6.29
CA LEU A 120 21.29 1.47 4.85
C LEU A 120 19.85 1.39 4.35
N PRO A 121 19.57 1.90 3.13
CA PRO A 121 18.27 1.64 2.49
C PRO A 121 18.13 0.15 2.15
N PRO A 122 16.91 -0.31 1.81
CA PRO A 122 16.72 -1.68 1.34
C PRO A 122 17.60 -1.99 0.11
N VAL A 123 18.24 -3.17 0.13
CA VAL A 123 19.10 -3.71 -0.94
C VAL A 123 18.29 -3.97 -2.20
N ALA A 124 17.08 -4.50 -2.03
CA ALA A 124 16.13 -4.69 -3.11
C ALA A 124 14.73 -4.29 -2.66
N THR A 125 13.92 -3.81 -3.58
CA THR A 125 12.50 -3.51 -3.37
C THR A 125 11.69 -3.90 -4.60
N GLY A 126 10.40 -4.15 -4.42
CA GLY A 126 9.53 -4.46 -5.54
C GLY A 126 8.09 -4.70 -5.11
N GLY A 127 7.28 -5.15 -6.06
CA GLY A 127 5.87 -5.42 -5.83
C GLY A 127 5.04 -5.49 -7.10
N ARG A 128 3.71 -5.51 -6.92
CA ARG A 128 2.71 -5.53 -7.99
C ARG A 128 2.22 -4.13 -8.39
N TYR A 129 2.20 -3.84 -9.69
CA TYR A 129 1.89 -2.52 -10.25
C TYR A 129 0.95 -2.60 -11.48
N ASP A 130 -0.22 -3.21 -11.30
CA ASP A 130 -1.18 -3.45 -12.38
C ASP A 130 -1.85 -2.15 -12.87
N ALA A 131 -2.03 -1.18 -11.98
CA ALA A 131 -2.61 0.13 -12.26
C ALA A 131 -1.69 0.96 -13.18
N LEU A 132 -0.37 0.84 -13.01
CA LEU A 132 0.61 1.51 -13.88
C LEU A 132 0.53 0.95 -15.31
N THR A 133 0.51 -0.37 -15.46
CA THR A 133 0.41 -0.98 -16.80
C THR A 133 -0.91 -0.61 -17.49
N ARG A 134 -2.01 -0.54 -16.74
CA ARG A 134 -3.31 -0.07 -17.25
C ARG A 134 -3.26 1.36 -17.77
N ARG A 135 -2.60 2.26 -17.03
CA ARG A 135 -2.46 3.68 -17.41
C ARG A 135 -1.61 3.83 -18.67
N LEU A 136 -0.51 3.09 -18.77
CA LEU A 136 0.38 3.12 -19.94
C LEU A 136 -0.23 2.41 -21.16
N GLY A 137 -1.11 1.42 -20.93
CA GLY A 137 -1.78 0.64 -21.97
C GLY A 137 -3.10 1.23 -22.47
N ASP A 138 -3.40 2.50 -22.18
CA ASP A 138 -4.66 3.17 -22.56
C ASP A 138 -5.91 2.35 -22.16
N GLY A 139 -5.93 1.89 -20.91
CA GLY A 139 -7.00 1.07 -20.36
C GLY A 139 -6.80 -0.45 -20.50
N LYS A 140 -5.86 -0.91 -21.33
CA LYS A 140 -5.44 -2.32 -21.36
C LYS A 140 -4.48 -2.60 -20.22
N ALA A 141 -4.78 -3.60 -19.40
CA ALA A 141 -3.93 -3.99 -18.27
C ALA A 141 -3.27 -5.35 -18.53
N ILE A 142 -2.01 -5.47 -18.13
CA ILE A 142 -1.34 -6.76 -17.95
C ILE A 142 -0.93 -6.87 -16.47
N PRO A 143 -1.18 -8.02 -15.81
CA PRO A 143 -0.67 -8.25 -14.46
C PRO A 143 0.86 -8.10 -14.46
N ALA A 144 1.39 -7.27 -13.56
CA ALA A 144 2.81 -6.93 -13.54
C ALA A 144 3.37 -6.95 -12.12
N VAL A 145 4.50 -7.63 -11.98
CA VAL A 145 5.28 -7.71 -10.75
C VAL A 145 6.76 -7.60 -11.13
N GLY A 146 7.52 -6.89 -10.31
CA GLY A 146 8.93 -6.66 -10.56
C GLY A 146 9.60 -5.99 -9.37
N GLY A 147 10.92 -5.88 -9.44
CA GLY A 147 11.72 -5.26 -8.40
C GLY A 147 13.06 -4.78 -8.93
N VAL A 148 13.74 -4.01 -8.10
CA VAL A 148 15.07 -3.47 -8.36
C VAL A 148 16.03 -3.97 -7.29
N ILE A 149 17.27 -4.23 -7.69
CA ILE A 149 18.38 -4.52 -6.78
C ILE A 149 19.36 -3.35 -6.90
N ARG A 150 19.87 -2.84 -5.78
CA ARG A 150 20.86 -1.75 -5.74
C ARG A 150 22.27 -2.35 -5.82
N PRO A 151 22.94 -2.34 -6.99
CA PRO A 151 24.20 -3.08 -7.15
C PRO A 151 25.32 -2.51 -6.29
N GLY A 152 25.37 -1.18 -6.11
CA GLY A 152 26.37 -0.55 -5.25
C GLY A 152 26.26 -0.98 -3.79
N LEU A 153 25.04 -1.19 -3.30
CA LEU A 153 24.81 -1.67 -1.93
C LEU A 153 25.15 -3.15 -1.79
N LEU A 154 24.83 -3.96 -2.81
CA LEU A 154 25.22 -5.36 -2.88
C LEU A 154 26.74 -5.55 -2.84
N LEU A 155 27.49 -4.73 -3.60
CA LEU A 155 28.95 -4.70 -3.56
C LEU A 155 29.49 -4.27 -2.19
N GLN A 156 28.90 -3.24 -1.57
CA GLN A 156 29.31 -2.76 -0.25
C GLN A 156 29.09 -3.80 0.85
N LEU A 157 28.04 -4.62 0.74
CA LEU A 157 27.71 -5.67 1.69
C LEU A 157 28.49 -6.98 1.45
N GLY A 158 29.39 -6.99 0.46
CA GLY A 158 30.24 -8.15 0.19
C GLY A 158 29.52 -9.25 -0.58
N GLY A 159 28.71 -8.89 -1.59
CA GLY A 159 28.15 -9.87 -2.53
C GLY A 159 29.27 -10.66 -3.21
N GLU A 160 29.62 -11.80 -2.64
CA GLU A 160 30.50 -12.78 -3.27
C GLU A 160 29.73 -13.38 -4.46
N ALA A 161 30.36 -13.33 -5.63
CA ALA A 161 29.84 -13.86 -6.88
C ALA A 161 29.92 -15.39 -6.94
#